data_AF-A0AA43F3G3-F1
#
_entry.id   AF-A0AA43F3G3-F1
#
_cell.length_a   1.000
_cell.length_b   1.000
_cell.length_c   1.000
_cell.angle_alpha   90.00
_cell.angle_beta   90.00
_cell.angle_gamma   90.00
#
_symmetry.space_group_name_H-M   'P 1'
#
loop_
_entity.id
_entity.type
_entity.pdbx_description
1 polymer ?
#
loop_
_entity_poly.entity_id
_entity_poly.type
_entity_poly.pdbx_seq_one_letter_code
_entity_poly.pdbx_strand_id
1 'polypeptide(L)'
;MKATTTIPAQSGTTASRAPRQKGIIKEAIGLSDVKSLRAQARQGIEDGAMTAGSKANVETVIRLLNEALATEIVCILRYKRHYFMASRINSLGVKAEFLQHVIEEQTHADQLAERIVQLGGGAKALS
;
A
#
# COMPACT_ATOMS: atom_id res chain seq x y z
N MET A 1 -6.99 -67.97 -70.18
CA MET A 1 -8.38 -67.63 -69.80
C MET A 1 -8.48 -66.10 -69.69
N LYS A 2 -9.30 -65.49 -70.57
CA LYS A 2 -10.11 -64.23 -70.50
C LYS A 2 -9.64 -63.06 -69.59
N ALA A 3 -9.74 -61.77 -69.90
CA ALA A 3 -10.19 -60.95 -71.04
C ALA A 3 -9.84 -59.45 -70.77
N THR A 4 -9.60 -58.70 -71.85
CA THR A 4 -9.95 -57.29 -72.19
C THR A 4 -10.31 -56.25 -71.11
N THR A 5 -9.74 -55.03 -71.19
CA THR A 5 -10.42 -53.70 -71.42
C THR A 5 -9.80 -52.47 -70.69
N THR A 6 -9.21 -51.57 -71.48
CA THR A 6 -9.29 -50.06 -71.60
C THR A 6 -9.78 -49.10 -70.46
N ILE A 7 -8.87 -48.22 -69.98
CA ILE A 7 -8.81 -46.71 -69.78
C ILE A 7 -10.12 -45.88 -69.51
N PRO A 8 -10.24 -44.89 -68.54
CA PRO A 8 -9.59 -43.54 -68.60
C PRO A 8 -9.29 -42.67 -67.32
N ALA A 9 -8.42 -41.66 -67.54
CA ALA A 9 -8.36 -40.23 -67.11
C ALA A 9 -8.61 -39.68 -65.66
N GLN A 10 -7.58 -38.95 -65.18
CA GLN A 10 -7.52 -37.59 -64.56
C GLN A 10 -7.68 -37.27 -63.04
N SER A 11 -6.65 -36.53 -62.58
CA SER A 11 -6.56 -35.41 -61.62
C SER A 11 -6.89 -35.57 -60.13
N GLY A 12 -5.88 -35.28 -59.29
CA GLY A 12 -6.04 -35.04 -57.85
C GLY A 12 -4.73 -34.68 -57.13
N THR A 13 -4.45 -33.38 -57.05
CA THR A 13 -3.73 -32.61 -56.01
C THR A 13 -3.06 -33.37 -54.85
N THR A 14 -1.74 -33.18 -54.68
CA THR A 14 -1.10 -33.23 -53.35
C THR A 14 -0.35 -31.94 -53.07
N ALA A 15 -0.62 -31.39 -51.89
CA ALA A 15 -0.27 -30.06 -51.46
C ALA A 15 1.13 -29.95 -50.85
N SER A 16 1.69 -28.74 -50.96
CA SER A 16 2.39 -28.00 -49.91
C SER A 16 3.74 -28.49 -49.39
N ARG A 17 4.76 -27.62 -49.54
CA ARG A 17 5.48 -27.10 -48.36
C ARG A 17 6.23 -25.79 -48.63
N ALA A 18 5.66 -24.66 -48.19
CA ALA A 18 6.38 -23.40 -48.02
C ALA A 18 7.22 -23.42 -46.71
N PRO A 19 8.32 -22.64 -46.61
CA PRO A 19 9.13 -22.59 -45.39
C PRO A 19 8.47 -21.70 -44.32
N ARG A 20 8.63 -22.13 -43.05
CA ARG A 20 7.96 -21.58 -41.87
C ARG A 20 8.50 -20.20 -41.48
N GLN A 21 7.58 -19.25 -41.30
CA GLN A 21 7.85 -17.91 -40.80
C GLN A 21 8.20 -17.95 -39.30
N LYS A 22 9.47 -17.70 -38.99
CA LYS A 22 10.00 -17.64 -37.62
C LYS A 22 9.80 -16.22 -37.09
N GLY A 23 8.73 -15.98 -36.33
CA GLY A 23 8.54 -14.65 -35.71
C GLY A 23 7.27 -14.39 -34.90
N ILE A 24 6.27 -15.28 -34.88
CA ILE A 24 4.94 -14.93 -34.34
C ILE A 24 4.78 -15.24 -32.84
N ILE A 25 5.72 -15.97 -32.22
CA ILE A 25 5.57 -16.49 -30.84
C ILE A 25 6.37 -15.69 -29.80
N LYS A 26 6.51 -14.38 -29.96
CA LYS A 26 7.06 -13.52 -28.90
C LYS A 26 6.08 -12.47 -28.38
N GLU A 27 5.02 -12.20 -29.14
CA GLU A 27 3.95 -11.27 -28.74
C GLU A 27 2.77 -11.96 -28.03
N ALA A 28 2.58 -13.27 -28.27
CA ALA A 28 1.44 -14.02 -27.73
C ALA A 28 1.60 -14.51 -26.28
N ILE A 29 2.81 -14.40 -25.69
CA ILE A 29 3.08 -14.76 -24.30
C ILE A 29 3.61 -13.49 -23.67
N GLY A 30 2.83 -12.88 -22.77
CA GLY A 30 3.06 -11.57 -22.14
C GLY A 30 4.32 -11.49 -21.27
N LEU A 31 5.48 -11.72 -21.87
CA LEU A 31 6.80 -11.40 -21.33
C LEU A 31 7.07 -9.95 -21.68
N SER A 32 6.39 -9.05 -20.96
CA SER A 32 6.75 -7.63 -20.98
C SER A 32 8.24 -7.49 -20.61
N ASP A 33 8.96 -6.65 -21.35
CA ASP A 33 10.38 -6.39 -21.11
C ASP A 33 10.59 -6.05 -19.63
N VAL A 34 11.48 -6.78 -18.96
CA VAL A 34 11.78 -6.61 -17.53
C VAL A 34 12.16 -5.16 -17.23
N LYS A 35 12.71 -4.44 -18.21
CA LYS A 35 12.98 -2.99 -18.09
C LYS A 35 11.69 -2.17 -17.99
N SER A 36 10.68 -2.45 -18.81
CA SER A 36 9.37 -1.80 -18.77
C SER A 36 8.64 -2.11 -17.47
N LEU A 37 8.69 -3.36 -17.00
CA LEU A 37 8.14 -3.73 -15.69
C LEU A 37 8.83 -3.00 -14.54
N ARG A 38 10.16 -2.87 -14.57
CA ARG A 38 10.92 -2.11 -13.56
C ARG A 38 10.65 -0.61 -13.65
N ALA A 39 10.46 -0.07 -14.84
CA ALA A 39 10.12 1.34 -15.04
C ALA A 39 8.71 1.66 -14.51
N GLN A 40 7.73 0.82 -14.80
CA GLN A 40 6.37 0.94 -14.25
C GLN A 40 6.35 0.72 -12.74
N ALA A 41 7.14 -0.22 -12.21
CA ALA A 41 7.26 -0.39 -10.75
C ALA A 41 7.87 0.85 -10.09
N ARG A 42 8.85 1.52 -10.72
CA ARG A 42 9.42 2.78 -10.23
C ARG A 42 8.42 3.94 -10.30
N GLN A 43 7.64 4.04 -11.38
CA GLN A 43 6.54 5.02 -11.46
C GLN A 43 5.44 4.75 -10.42
N GLY A 44 5.11 3.48 -10.15
CA GLY A 44 4.16 3.10 -9.10
C GLY A 44 4.69 3.32 -7.67
N ILE A 45 6.02 3.40 -7.50
CA ILE A 45 6.66 3.81 -6.23
C ILE A 45 6.61 5.34 -6.08
N GLU A 46 6.79 6.10 -7.17
CA GLU A 46 6.68 7.57 -7.16
C GLU A 46 5.24 8.05 -6.90
N ASP A 47 4.24 7.34 -7.42
CA ASP A 47 2.81 7.56 -7.13
C ASP A 47 2.34 6.90 -5.82
N GLY A 48 3.25 6.24 -5.09
CA GLY A 48 3.06 5.77 -3.72
C GLY A 48 1.66 5.26 -3.38
N ALA A 49 1.11 4.29 -4.13
CA ALA A 49 -0.16 3.63 -3.82
C ALA A 49 -1.38 4.55 -3.50
N MET A 50 -1.43 5.79 -4.03
CA MET A 50 -2.55 6.70 -3.81
C MET A 50 -3.49 6.73 -5.01
N THR A 51 -4.25 5.66 -5.22
CA THR A 51 -5.44 5.71 -6.10
C THR A 51 -6.51 6.63 -5.46
N ALA A 52 -7.43 7.17 -6.24
CA ALA A 52 -8.42 8.15 -5.74
C ALA A 52 -9.26 7.65 -4.54
N GLY A 53 -9.48 6.33 -4.42
CA GLY A 53 -10.08 5.70 -3.24
C GLY A 53 -9.18 5.70 -1.98
N SER A 54 -7.86 5.65 -2.14
CA SER A 54 -6.89 5.81 -1.04
C SER A 54 -6.86 7.23 -0.49
N LYS A 55 -7.09 8.27 -1.31
CA LYS A 55 -7.08 9.66 -0.82
C LYS A 55 -8.21 9.95 0.19
N ALA A 56 -9.43 9.49 -0.10
CA ALA A 56 -10.56 9.59 0.82
C ALA A 56 -10.32 8.80 2.14
N ASN A 57 -9.55 7.71 2.05
CA ASN A 57 -9.14 6.94 3.22
C ASN A 57 -8.09 7.71 4.05
N VAL A 58 -7.10 8.34 3.40
CA VAL A 58 -6.07 9.12 4.09
C VAL A 58 -6.66 10.29 4.88
N GLU A 59 -7.61 11.04 4.32
CA GLU A 59 -8.27 12.13 5.06
C GLU A 59 -9.02 11.61 6.31
N THR A 60 -9.70 10.47 6.16
CA THR A 60 -10.38 9.80 7.29
C THR A 60 -9.39 9.36 8.36
N VAL A 61 -8.26 8.78 7.95
CA VAL A 61 -7.18 8.38 8.88
C VAL A 61 -6.59 9.60 9.58
N ILE A 62 -6.29 10.68 8.87
CA ILE A 62 -5.78 11.94 9.45
C ILE A 62 -6.78 12.48 10.49
N ARG A 63 -8.08 12.45 10.21
CA ARG A 63 -9.10 12.88 11.19
C ARG A 63 -9.04 12.01 12.46
N LEU A 64 -9.04 10.70 12.32
CA LEU A 64 -9.00 9.78 13.47
C LEU A 64 -7.69 9.92 14.28
N LEU A 65 -6.57 10.13 13.60
CA LEU A 65 -5.29 10.37 14.28
C LEU A 65 -5.30 11.70 15.05
N ASN A 66 -5.95 12.74 14.53
CA ASN A 66 -6.12 14.00 15.27
C ASN A 66 -7.05 13.85 16.49
N GLU A 67 -8.10 13.04 16.39
CA GLU A 67 -8.96 12.71 17.55
C GLU A 67 -8.18 11.95 18.64
N ALA A 68 -7.34 11.00 18.24
CA ALA A 68 -6.43 10.31 19.16
C ALA A 68 -5.40 11.29 19.77
N LEU A 69 -4.78 12.15 18.96
CA LEU A 69 -3.79 13.13 19.41
C LEU A 69 -4.39 14.09 20.46
N ALA A 70 -5.61 14.58 20.23
CA ALA A 70 -6.31 15.41 21.20
C ALA A 70 -6.56 14.67 22.52
N THR A 71 -6.89 13.39 22.45
CA THR A 71 -7.09 12.53 23.63
C THR A 71 -5.80 12.40 24.42
N GLU A 72 -4.67 12.13 23.76
CA GLU A 72 -3.37 12.01 24.45
C GLU A 72 -2.95 13.30 25.13
N ILE A 73 -3.19 14.46 24.50
CA ILE A 73 -2.89 15.77 25.12
C ILE A 73 -3.73 15.99 26.38
N VAL A 74 -5.02 15.62 26.35
CA VAL A 74 -5.87 15.67 27.54
C VAL A 74 -5.38 14.70 28.61
N CYS A 75 -4.93 13.49 28.24
CA CYS A 75 -4.35 12.52 29.17
C CYS A 75 -3.05 13.02 29.82
N ILE A 76 -2.14 13.62 29.05
CA ILE A 76 -0.92 14.29 29.55
C ILE A 76 -1.29 15.34 30.61
N LEU A 77 -2.24 16.21 30.30
CA LEU A 77 -2.68 17.27 31.24
C LEU A 77 -3.36 16.68 32.48
N ARG A 78 -4.15 15.62 32.31
CA ARG A 78 -4.80 14.89 33.42
C ARG A 78 -3.76 14.30 34.38
N TYR A 79 -2.78 13.57 33.87
CA TYR A 79 -1.74 12.97 34.72
C TYR A 79 -0.81 14.02 35.34
N LYS A 80 -0.48 15.10 34.62
CA LYS A 80 0.24 16.25 35.21
C LYS A 80 -0.54 16.87 36.37
N ARG A 81 -1.85 17.07 36.22
CA ARG A 81 -2.70 17.55 37.32
C ARG A 81 -2.61 16.62 38.53
N HIS A 82 -2.73 15.30 38.33
CA HIS A 82 -2.64 14.34 39.43
C HIS A 82 -1.26 14.32 40.09
N TYR A 83 -0.18 14.40 39.32
CA TYR A 83 1.20 14.53 39.82
C TYR A 83 1.37 15.74 40.76
N PHE A 84 0.87 16.91 40.35
CA PHE A 84 0.97 18.12 41.18
C PHE A 84 0.07 18.04 42.42
N MET A 85 -1.11 17.41 42.32
CA MET A 85 -2.00 17.21 43.47
C MET A 85 -1.42 16.23 44.50
N ALA A 86 -0.81 15.12 44.06
CA ALA A 86 -0.20 14.12 44.94
C ALA A 86 0.98 14.67 45.76
N SER A 87 1.59 15.77 45.30
CA SER A 87 2.65 16.49 46.03
C SER A 87 2.19 17.04 47.38
N ARG A 88 0.88 17.29 47.56
CA ARG A 88 0.36 17.84 48.83
C ARG A 88 0.24 16.79 49.94
N ILE A 89 0.33 15.50 49.63
CA ILE A 89 0.01 14.40 50.56
C ILE A 89 1.26 13.54 50.91
N ASN A 90 2.47 13.96 50.53
CA ASN A 90 3.71 13.19 50.74
C ASN A 90 3.66 11.75 50.17
N SER A 91 3.10 11.58 48.96
CA SER A 91 3.03 10.28 48.28
C SER A 91 3.99 10.20 47.09
N LEU A 92 5.27 9.96 47.39
CA LEU A 92 6.35 9.93 46.38
C LEU A 92 6.15 8.80 45.33
N GLY A 93 5.66 7.63 45.74
CA GLY A 93 5.41 6.50 44.82
C GLY A 93 4.33 6.82 43.79
N VAL A 94 3.19 7.36 44.25
CA VAL A 94 2.08 7.76 43.37
C VAL A 94 2.49 8.88 42.42
N LYS A 95 3.37 9.79 42.84
CA LYS A 95 3.94 10.79 41.93
C LYS A 95 4.79 10.17 40.83
N ALA A 96 5.60 9.16 41.14
CA ALA A 96 6.43 8.51 40.13
C ALA A 96 5.56 7.82 39.07
N GLU A 97 4.48 7.15 39.47
CA GLU A 97 3.52 6.53 38.54
C GLU A 97 2.85 7.55 37.62
N PHE A 98 2.37 8.68 38.16
CA PHE A 98 1.78 9.72 37.31
C PHE A 98 2.80 10.34 36.36
N LEU A 99 4.06 10.49 36.76
CA LEU A 99 5.10 10.99 35.88
C LEU A 99 5.41 10.00 34.76
N GLN A 100 5.42 8.70 35.08
CA GLN A 100 5.61 7.64 34.09
C GLN A 100 4.50 7.68 33.02
N HIS A 101 3.24 7.82 33.43
CA HIS A 101 2.14 7.97 32.48
C HIS A 101 2.24 9.25 31.63
N VAL A 102 2.70 10.38 32.19
CA VAL A 102 2.94 11.59 31.39
C VAL A 102 3.95 11.33 30.26
N ILE A 103 4.99 10.53 30.52
CA ILE A 103 6.02 10.20 29.52
C ILE A 103 5.45 9.26 28.44
N GLU A 104 4.65 8.27 28.85
CA GLU A 104 3.97 7.34 27.94
C GLU A 104 3.03 8.09 26.99
N GLU A 105 2.13 8.92 27.52
CA GLU A 105 1.19 9.66 26.67
C GLU A 105 1.88 10.72 25.80
N GLN A 106 3.00 11.31 26.26
CA GLN A 106 3.82 12.18 25.42
C GLN A 106 4.40 11.40 24.23
N THR A 107 4.88 10.18 24.47
CA THR A 107 5.39 9.30 23.40
C THR A 107 4.29 8.97 22.40
N HIS A 108 3.08 8.66 22.87
CA HIS A 108 1.92 8.43 22.01
C HIS A 108 1.57 9.68 21.18
N ALA A 109 1.53 10.86 21.80
CA ALA A 109 1.25 12.11 21.12
C ALA A 109 2.29 12.41 20.01
N ASP A 110 3.58 12.19 20.29
CA ASP A 110 4.66 12.40 19.32
C ASP A 110 4.53 11.46 18.12
N GLN A 111 4.24 10.17 18.36
CA GLN A 111 4.03 9.17 17.31
C GLN A 111 2.81 9.50 16.44
N LEU A 112 1.71 9.95 17.05
CA LEU A 112 0.50 10.35 16.33
C LEU A 112 0.76 11.59 15.47
N ALA A 113 1.43 12.61 16.03
CA ALA A 113 1.79 13.82 15.32
C ALA A 113 2.72 13.53 14.12
N GLU A 114 3.74 12.70 14.34
CA GLU A 114 4.64 12.27 13.27
C GLU A 114 3.85 11.56 12.16
N ARG A 115 2.94 10.65 12.53
CA ARG A 115 2.15 9.91 11.55
C ARG A 115 1.22 10.81 10.73
N ILE A 116 0.61 11.81 11.36
CA ILE A 116 -0.22 12.81 10.67
C ILE A 116 0.60 13.55 9.61
N VAL A 117 1.82 13.99 9.96
CA VAL A 117 2.73 14.69 9.04
C VAL A 117 3.17 13.79 7.89
N GLN A 118 3.53 12.54 8.16
CA GLN A 118 3.89 11.55 7.13
C GLN A 118 2.76 11.31 6.12
N LEU A 119 1.50 11.45 6.53
CA LEU A 119 0.32 11.32 5.66
C LEU A 119 -0.04 12.62 4.92
N GLY A 120 0.74 13.70 5.09
CA GLY A 120 0.48 14.99 4.47
C GLY A 120 -0.58 15.84 5.18
N GLY A 121 -0.98 15.45 6.41
CA GLY A 121 -1.91 16.20 7.24
C GLY A 121 -1.22 17.21 8.15
N GLY A 122 -2.00 18.18 8.65
CA GLY A 122 -1.58 19.05 9.75
C GLY A 122 -1.99 18.45 11.09
N ALA A 123 -1.05 18.36 12.04
CA ALA A 123 -1.36 18.01 13.42
C ALA A 123 -2.13 19.16 14.08
N LYS A 124 -3.38 18.89 14.46
CA LYS A 124 -4.32 19.84 15.05
C LYS A 124 -4.68 19.32 16.44
N ALA A 125 -3.81 19.66 17.38
CA ALA A 125 -3.99 19.32 18.79
C ALA A 125 -5.15 20.08 19.46
N LEU A 126 -5.42 21.30 19.00
CA LEU A 126 -6.39 22.23 19.56
C LEU A 126 -6.92 23.09 18.41
N SER A 127 -8.16 22.86 18.00
CA SER A 127 -8.89 23.69 17.02
C SER A 127 -10.29 23.95 17.50
#